data_AF-A0A7G6WRI8-F1
#
_entry.id   AF-A0A7G6WRI8-F1
#
_cell.length_a   1.000
_cell.length_b   1.000
_cell.length_c   1.000
_cell.angle_alpha   90.00
_cell.angle_beta   90.00
_cell.angle_gamma   90.00
#
_symmetry.space_group_name_H-M   'P 1'
#
loop_
_entity.id
_entity.type
_entity.pdbx_description
1 polymer ?
#
loop_
_entity_poly.entity_id
_entity_poly.type
_entity_poly.pdbx_seq_one_letter_code
_entity_poly.pdbx_strand_id
1 'polypeptide(L)'
;MTLRLTLSNYGSSTLEIGLVIDDDGHITGWQTSGWRVGRFARDLTAKERTELDRALESARAADAQAPPAEGPRSPSGSTEQLVADGLPDATFSSNASPPPGFEELIRVLRGVRENLADSPSAAIELEVSGTPLRARLKHIGKEPIDVRGDSELRVEALIYDKDYAVLERELHTVDAAGLDGALSDGWELELVAGLSLPTPPRGGFLSVNAGPLRVDSIGDGVLRRAEFSWVTE
;
A
#
# COMPACT_ATOMS: atom_id res chain seq x y z
N MET A 1 13.74 -2.27 -20.61
CA MET A 1 12.68 -3.17 -20.15
C MET A 1 11.92 -2.48 -19.03
N THR A 2 10.66 -2.12 -19.27
CA THR A 2 9.77 -1.61 -18.23
C THR A 2 8.89 -2.74 -17.72
N LEU A 3 8.80 -2.89 -16.40
CA LEU A 3 7.98 -3.89 -15.74
C LEU A 3 7.06 -3.21 -14.74
N ARG A 4 5.76 -3.47 -14.81
CA ARG A 4 4.77 -2.86 -13.93
C ARG A 4 3.88 -3.93 -13.30
N LEU A 5 3.73 -3.84 -11.99
CA LEU A 5 2.70 -4.56 -11.24
C LEU A 5 1.80 -3.55 -10.55
N THR A 6 0.49 -3.66 -10.74
CA THR A 6 -0.50 -2.81 -10.08
C THR A 6 -1.57 -3.68 -9.43
N LEU A 7 -1.96 -3.32 -8.21
CA LEU A 7 -3.07 -3.89 -7.46
C LEU A 7 -4.14 -2.81 -7.32
N SER A 8 -5.36 -3.11 -7.78
CA SER A 8 -6.50 -2.19 -7.73
C SER A 8 -7.77 -2.87 -7.25
N ASN A 9 -8.59 -2.21 -6.43
CA ASN A 9 -9.91 -2.72 -6.07
C ASN A 9 -10.95 -2.47 -7.17
N TYR A 10 -11.82 -3.46 -7.42
CA TYR A 10 -12.93 -3.29 -8.35
C TYR A 10 -14.03 -2.38 -7.74
N GLY A 11 -14.55 -1.45 -8.53
CA GLY A 11 -15.74 -0.66 -8.17
C GLY A 11 -15.51 0.59 -7.30
N SER A 12 -14.30 0.82 -6.79
CA SER A 12 -13.95 2.08 -6.13
C SER A 12 -12.53 2.54 -6.52
N SER A 13 -12.42 3.80 -6.93
CA SER A 13 -11.19 4.49 -7.33
C SER A 13 -10.25 4.80 -6.15
N THR A 14 -10.07 3.87 -5.21
CA THR A 14 -9.56 4.20 -3.86
C THR A 14 -8.32 3.43 -3.43
N LEU A 15 -8.16 2.15 -3.82
CA LEU A 15 -6.96 1.40 -3.48
C LEU A 15 -6.13 1.14 -4.74
N GLU A 16 -4.99 1.82 -4.83
CA GLU A 16 -3.99 1.64 -5.87
C GLU A 16 -2.63 1.45 -5.19
N ILE A 17 -2.10 0.23 -5.31
CA ILE A 17 -0.72 -0.05 -4.97
C ILE A 17 -0.03 -0.46 -6.26
N GLY A 18 1.14 0.08 -6.54
CA GLY A 18 1.89 -0.37 -7.71
C GLY A 18 3.37 -0.15 -7.58
N LEU A 19 4.08 -0.78 -8.50
CA LEU A 19 5.49 -0.54 -8.75
C LEU A 19 5.74 -0.54 -10.26
N VAL A 20 6.76 0.21 -10.65
CA VAL A 20 7.38 0.20 -11.97
C VAL A 20 8.87 -0.02 -11.77
N ILE A 21 9.45 -0.93 -12.53
CA ILE A 21 10.89 -1.17 -12.61
C ILE A 21 11.32 -0.75 -14.01
N ASP A 22 12.23 0.20 -14.07
CA ASP A 22 12.85 0.69 -15.29
C ASP A 22 14.01 -0.21 -15.73
N ASP A 23 14.55 0.05 -16.91
CA ASP A 23 15.55 -0.79 -17.56
C ASP A 23 16.93 -0.75 -16.92
N ASP A 24 17.23 0.35 -16.22
CA ASP A 24 18.40 0.53 -15.37
C ASP A 24 18.25 -0.15 -13.99
N GLY A 25 17.08 -0.73 -13.70
CA GLY A 25 16.76 -1.37 -12.44
C GLY A 25 16.42 -0.40 -11.32
N HIS A 26 16.12 0.86 -11.64
CA HIS A 26 15.45 1.77 -10.72
C HIS A 26 14.00 1.35 -10.52
N ILE A 27 13.51 1.41 -9.28
CA ILE A 27 12.15 1.04 -8.92
C ILE A 27 11.45 2.26 -8.36
N THR A 28 10.28 2.55 -8.89
CA THR A 28 9.32 3.48 -8.30
C THR A 28 8.06 2.73 -7.91
N GLY A 29 7.35 3.22 -6.90
CA GLY A 29 6.08 2.64 -6.50
C GLY A 29 5.23 3.59 -5.69
N TRP A 30 3.97 3.23 -5.52
CA TRP A 30 2.99 4.04 -4.82
C TRP A 30 2.06 3.17 -3.99
N GLN A 31 1.53 3.76 -2.92
CA GLN A 31 0.50 3.17 -2.07
C GLN A 31 -0.53 4.24 -1.71
N THR A 32 -1.81 3.95 -1.93
CA THR A 32 -2.92 4.76 -1.39
C THR A 32 -3.47 4.20 -0.08
N SER A 33 -2.98 3.04 0.38
CA SER A 33 -3.35 2.49 1.69
C SER A 33 -2.24 1.71 2.35
N GLY A 34 -2.28 1.68 3.67
CA GLY A 34 -1.33 0.97 4.52
C GLY A 34 -0.86 1.85 5.67
N TRP A 35 0.11 1.39 6.45
CA TRP A 35 0.70 2.22 7.50
C TRP A 35 1.57 3.35 6.92
N ARG A 36 2.00 3.22 5.66
CA ARG A 36 2.62 4.27 4.85
C ARG A 36 1.81 4.47 3.56
N VAL A 37 1.62 5.73 3.19
CA VAL A 37 0.92 6.13 1.96
C VAL A 37 1.77 7.17 1.25
N GLY A 38 1.97 7.01 -0.04
CA GLY A 38 2.74 7.95 -0.85
C GLY A 38 3.49 7.24 -1.96
N ARG A 39 4.61 7.85 -2.38
CA ARG A 39 5.54 7.35 -3.39
C ARG A 39 6.87 6.94 -2.78
N PHE A 40 7.42 5.88 -3.35
CA PHE A 40 8.60 5.17 -2.87
C PHE A 40 9.54 4.94 -4.04
N ALA A 41 10.84 5.02 -3.79
CA ALA A 41 11.83 4.83 -4.84
C ALA A 41 13.16 4.32 -4.28
N ARG A 42 13.78 3.39 -5.00
CA ARG A 42 15.15 2.92 -4.78
C ARG A 42 15.61 2.10 -5.98
N ASP A 43 16.90 1.80 -6.03
CA ASP A 43 17.41 0.82 -6.96
C ASP A 43 17.14 -0.60 -6.47
N LEU A 44 16.96 -1.54 -7.41
CA LEU A 44 17.02 -2.96 -7.11
C LEU A 44 18.36 -3.30 -6.45
N THR A 45 18.34 -4.25 -5.52
CA THR A 45 19.57 -4.90 -5.06
C THR A 45 20.08 -5.88 -6.12
N ALA A 46 21.36 -6.26 -6.05
CA ALA A 46 21.92 -7.26 -6.98
C ALA A 46 21.20 -8.62 -6.91
N LYS A 47 20.73 -8.99 -5.71
CA LYS A 47 19.93 -10.20 -5.50
C LYS A 47 18.58 -10.09 -6.20
N GLU A 48 17.84 -8.99 -5.98
CA GLU A 48 16.53 -8.79 -6.60
C GLU A 48 16.64 -8.71 -8.14
N ARG A 49 17.68 -8.07 -8.69
CA ARG A 49 17.96 -8.08 -10.14
C ARG A 49 18.09 -9.51 -10.67
N THR A 50 18.93 -10.31 -10.02
CA THR A 50 19.17 -11.70 -10.45
C THR A 50 17.91 -12.57 -10.35
N GLU A 51 17.13 -12.40 -9.29
CA GLU A 51 15.86 -13.11 -9.10
C GLU A 51 14.82 -12.69 -10.14
N LEU A 52 14.75 -11.40 -10.44
CA LEU A 52 13.84 -10.86 -11.45
C LEU A 52 14.17 -11.34 -12.86
N ASP A 53 15.44 -11.27 -13.25
CA ASP A 53 15.90 -11.74 -14.57
C ASP A 53 15.56 -13.22 -14.78
N ARG A 54 15.85 -14.06 -13.77
CA ARG A 54 15.50 -15.49 -13.80
C ARG A 54 14.00 -15.71 -13.92
N ALA A 55 13.19 -14.95 -13.19
CA ALA A 55 11.75 -15.08 -13.22
C ALA A 55 11.18 -14.69 -14.60
N LEU A 56 11.71 -13.64 -15.23
CA LEU A 56 11.34 -13.22 -16.58
C LEU A 56 11.73 -14.24 -17.65
N GLU A 57 12.96 -14.78 -17.57
CA GLU A 57 13.39 -15.86 -18.46
C GLU A 57 12.49 -17.09 -18.33
N SER A 58 12.14 -17.47 -17.09
CA SER A 58 11.21 -18.58 -16.84
C SER A 58 9.83 -18.33 -17.44
N ALA A 59 9.28 -17.11 -17.27
CA ALA A 59 7.98 -16.75 -17.84
C ALA A 59 7.98 -16.80 -19.37
N ARG A 60 9.06 -16.33 -20.01
CA ARG A 60 9.24 -16.42 -21.46
C ARG A 60 9.35 -17.86 -21.94
N ALA A 61 10.13 -18.68 -21.23
CA ALA A 61 10.32 -20.10 -21.57
C ALA A 61 9.05 -20.94 -21.39
N ALA A 62 8.18 -20.55 -20.46
CA ALA A 62 6.89 -21.18 -20.24
C ALA A 62 5.85 -20.85 -21.34
N ASP A 63 6.18 -19.95 -22.27
CA ASP A 63 5.24 -19.36 -23.24
C ASP A 63 3.97 -18.87 -22.53
N ALA A 64 4.18 -18.13 -21.43
CA ALA A 64 3.11 -17.72 -20.54
C ALA A 64 2.02 -16.99 -21.33
N GLN A 65 0.80 -17.52 -21.29
CA GLN A 65 -0.34 -16.97 -22.00
C GLN A 65 -1.12 -16.04 -21.07
N ALA A 66 -1.65 -14.94 -21.62
CA ALA A 66 -2.59 -14.13 -20.87
C ALA A 66 -3.78 -15.00 -20.42
N PRO A 67 -4.20 -14.92 -19.15
CA PRO A 67 -5.45 -15.54 -18.75
C PRO A 67 -6.61 -14.98 -19.59
N PRO A 68 -7.67 -15.76 -19.85
CA PRO A 68 -8.85 -15.25 -20.55
C PRO A 68 -9.37 -13.98 -19.87
N ALA A 69 -9.68 -12.94 -20.65
CA ALA A 69 -10.12 -11.65 -20.15
C ALA A 69 -11.35 -11.73 -19.21
N GLU A 70 -12.09 -12.84 -19.26
CA GLU A 70 -13.33 -13.13 -18.52
C GLU A 70 -13.16 -14.17 -17.40
N GLY A 71 -11.94 -14.41 -16.89
CA GLY A 71 -11.76 -15.19 -15.67
C GLY A 71 -12.62 -14.62 -14.52
N PRO A 72 -13.18 -15.45 -13.62
CA PRO A 72 -14.13 -14.99 -12.61
C PRO A 72 -13.51 -13.88 -11.75
N ARG A 73 -13.96 -12.64 -12.00
CA ARG A 73 -13.60 -11.47 -11.22
C ARG A 73 -14.44 -11.52 -9.95
N SER A 74 -13.79 -11.68 -8.80
CA SER A 74 -14.50 -11.65 -7.52
C SER A 74 -15.14 -10.26 -7.36
N PRO A 75 -16.47 -10.16 -7.12
CA PRO A 75 -17.16 -8.86 -6.96
C PRO A 75 -16.61 -7.98 -5.83
N SER A 76 -15.82 -8.55 -4.92
CA SER A 76 -15.18 -7.88 -3.79
C SER A 76 -13.65 -8.02 -3.79
N GLY A 77 -13.05 -8.50 -4.87
CA GLY A 77 -11.62 -8.80 -4.95
C GLY A 77 -10.80 -7.63 -5.50
N SER A 78 -9.62 -7.42 -4.94
CA SER A 78 -8.58 -6.66 -5.64
C SER A 78 -8.12 -7.44 -6.87
N THR A 79 -7.76 -6.72 -7.92
CA THR A 79 -7.21 -7.26 -9.16
C THR A 79 -5.75 -6.87 -9.23
N GLU A 80 -4.88 -7.81 -9.58
CA GLU A 80 -3.51 -7.54 -9.97
C GLU A 80 -3.39 -7.51 -11.49
N GLN A 81 -2.66 -6.52 -11.99
CA GLN A 81 -2.31 -6.34 -13.38
C GLN A 81 -0.79 -6.32 -13.52
N LEU A 82 -0.26 -7.17 -14.38
CA LEU A 82 1.14 -7.26 -14.76
C LEU A 82 1.31 -6.84 -16.22
N VAL A 83 2.23 -5.92 -16.46
CA VAL A 83 2.69 -5.51 -17.79
C VAL A 83 4.21 -5.65 -17.82
N ALA A 84 4.73 -6.40 -18.77
CA ALA A 84 6.16 -6.72 -18.87
C ALA A 84 6.60 -6.84 -20.33
N ASP A 85 7.68 -6.18 -20.72
CA ASP A 85 8.15 -6.25 -22.11
C ASP A 85 8.49 -7.70 -22.52
N GLY A 86 7.90 -8.12 -23.63
CA GLY A 86 8.10 -9.46 -24.20
C GLY A 86 7.27 -10.56 -23.55
N LEU A 87 6.29 -10.20 -22.71
CA LEU A 87 5.26 -11.10 -22.18
C LEU A 87 3.87 -10.50 -22.46
N PRO A 88 2.82 -11.31 -22.57
CA PRO A 88 1.47 -10.78 -22.67
C PRO A 88 1.02 -10.19 -21.33
N ASP A 89 0.21 -9.13 -21.40
CA ASP A 89 -0.40 -8.52 -20.22
C ASP A 89 -1.26 -9.55 -19.46
N ALA A 90 -1.08 -9.62 -18.15
CA ALA A 90 -1.82 -10.54 -17.30
C ALA A 90 -2.65 -9.77 -16.28
N THR A 91 -3.92 -10.16 -16.12
CA THR A 91 -4.84 -9.60 -15.14
C THR A 91 -5.53 -10.73 -14.40
N PHE A 92 -5.49 -10.73 -13.07
CA PHE A 92 -6.02 -11.80 -12.25
C PHE A 92 -6.43 -11.30 -10.85
N SER A 93 -7.32 -12.04 -10.19
CA SER A 93 -7.73 -11.71 -8.82
C SER A 93 -6.55 -11.87 -7.86
N SER A 94 -6.33 -10.90 -6.95
CA SER A 94 -5.16 -10.88 -6.05
C SER A 94 -5.09 -12.09 -5.12
N ASN A 95 -6.25 -12.67 -4.79
CA ASN A 95 -6.41 -13.85 -3.94
C ASN A 95 -6.40 -15.18 -4.72
N ALA A 96 -6.28 -15.14 -6.05
CA ALA A 96 -6.11 -16.33 -6.87
C ALA A 96 -4.63 -16.66 -7.04
N SER A 97 -4.34 -17.91 -7.41
CA SER A 97 -3.02 -18.25 -7.93
C SER A 97 -2.72 -17.41 -9.18
N PRO A 98 -1.49 -16.90 -9.35
CA PRO A 98 -1.09 -16.25 -10.58
C PRO A 98 -1.28 -17.19 -11.79
N PRO A 99 -1.48 -16.65 -13.01
CA PRO A 99 -1.60 -17.46 -14.21
C PRO A 99 -0.35 -18.33 -14.44
N PRO A 100 -0.49 -19.53 -15.03
CA PRO A 100 0.63 -20.41 -15.30
C PRO A 100 1.76 -19.71 -16.06
N GLY A 101 3.00 -19.87 -15.57
CA GLY A 101 4.19 -19.24 -16.11
C GLY A 101 4.54 -17.89 -15.47
N PHE A 102 3.60 -17.24 -14.77
CA PHE A 102 3.82 -15.96 -14.09
C PHE A 102 4.07 -16.08 -12.58
N GLU A 103 3.97 -17.27 -12.00
CA GLU A 103 3.97 -17.48 -10.55
C GLU A 103 5.23 -16.94 -9.88
N GLU A 104 6.39 -17.27 -10.44
CA GLU A 104 7.68 -16.83 -9.90
C GLU A 104 7.88 -15.32 -10.06
N LEU A 105 7.48 -14.76 -11.21
CA LEU A 105 7.59 -13.32 -11.48
C LEU A 105 6.72 -12.51 -10.52
N ILE A 106 5.46 -12.93 -10.33
CA ILE A 106 4.55 -12.27 -9.39
C ILE A 106 5.06 -12.42 -7.95
N ARG A 107 5.60 -13.59 -7.58
CA ARG A 107 6.21 -13.79 -6.25
C ARG A 107 7.35 -12.81 -5.99
N VAL A 108 8.27 -12.66 -6.94
CA VAL A 108 9.38 -11.70 -6.84
C VAL A 108 8.88 -10.26 -6.75
N LEU A 109 7.97 -9.86 -7.63
CA LEU A 109 7.44 -8.49 -7.67
C LEU A 109 6.66 -8.12 -6.40
N ARG A 110 5.87 -9.05 -5.84
CA ARG A 110 5.19 -8.83 -4.56
C ARG A 110 6.19 -8.61 -3.42
N GLY A 111 7.26 -9.41 -3.36
CA GLY A 111 8.33 -9.23 -2.36
C GLY A 111 9.06 -7.89 -2.52
N VAL A 112 9.34 -7.47 -3.76
CA VAL A 112 9.91 -6.14 -4.03
C VAL A 112 8.97 -5.03 -3.56
N ARG A 113 7.67 -5.14 -3.87
CA ARG A 113 6.61 -4.19 -3.46
C ARG A 113 6.53 -4.01 -1.95
N GLU A 114 6.59 -5.12 -1.21
CA GLU A 114 6.55 -5.13 0.26
C GLU A 114 7.75 -4.37 0.85
N ASN A 115 8.96 -4.66 0.36
CA ASN A 115 10.19 -4.00 0.82
C ASN A 115 10.29 -2.54 0.36
N LEU A 116 9.62 -2.16 -0.73
CA LEU A 116 9.68 -0.82 -1.29
C LEU A 116 9.09 0.23 -0.34
N ALA A 117 8.12 -0.15 0.50
CA ALA A 117 7.54 0.73 1.52
C ALA A 117 8.57 1.26 2.53
N ASP A 118 9.75 0.64 2.64
CA ASP A 118 10.88 1.08 3.48
C ASP A 118 11.80 2.11 2.81
N SER A 119 11.50 2.53 1.58
CA SER A 119 12.27 3.54 0.85
C SER A 119 11.37 4.70 0.37
N PRO A 120 10.81 5.49 1.31
CA PRO A 120 9.93 6.61 0.98
C PRO A 120 10.69 7.71 0.22
N SER A 121 10.16 8.11 -0.94
CA SER A 121 10.60 9.35 -1.59
C SER A 121 9.77 10.53 -1.08
N ALA A 122 8.44 10.38 -1.09
CA ALA A 122 7.48 11.28 -0.47
C ALA A 122 6.32 10.44 0.07
N ALA A 123 6.21 10.29 1.39
CA ALA A 123 5.16 9.47 2.00
C ALA A 123 4.77 10.01 3.37
N ILE A 124 3.57 9.64 3.79
CA ILE A 124 3.00 9.89 5.10
C ILE A 124 2.89 8.55 5.82
N GLU A 125 3.39 8.48 7.06
CA GLU A 125 3.31 7.32 7.92
C GLU A 125 2.30 7.57 9.04
N LEU A 126 1.42 6.59 9.28
CA LEU A 126 0.68 6.48 10.52
C LEU A 126 1.58 5.79 11.56
N GLU A 127 2.00 6.57 12.55
CA GLU A 127 2.75 6.07 13.68
C GLU A 127 1.81 5.89 14.87
N VAL A 128 1.80 4.68 15.44
CA VAL A 128 1.08 4.34 16.67
C VAL A 128 2.08 3.90 17.72
N SER A 129 2.05 4.52 18.91
CA SER A 129 3.03 4.24 19.96
C SER A 129 2.51 4.50 21.37
N GLY A 130 3.22 3.96 22.38
CA GLY A 130 3.01 4.29 23.79
C GLY A 130 1.88 3.53 24.49
N THR A 131 1.73 3.82 25.79
CA THR A 131 0.62 3.37 26.62
C THR A 131 0.33 4.49 27.64
N PRO A 132 -0.77 5.26 27.52
CA PRO A 132 -1.86 5.13 26.55
C PRO A 132 -1.42 5.31 25.09
N LEU A 133 -2.16 4.72 24.16
CA LEU A 133 -1.81 4.71 22.73
C LEU A 133 -1.94 6.10 22.14
N ARG A 134 -0.92 6.53 21.40
CA ARG A 134 -0.89 7.77 20.62
C ARG A 134 -0.86 7.43 19.15
N ALA A 135 -1.61 8.17 18.35
CA ALA A 135 -1.61 8.04 16.91
C ALA A 135 -1.26 9.40 16.30
N ARG A 136 -0.35 9.42 15.32
CA ARG A 136 0.00 10.61 14.55
C ARG A 136 0.28 10.27 13.10
N LEU A 137 0.02 11.20 12.20
CA LEU A 137 0.55 11.17 10.83
C LEU A 137 1.85 11.96 10.79
N LYS A 138 2.87 11.44 10.12
CA LYS A 138 4.12 12.17 9.88
C LYS A 138 4.59 12.02 8.45
N HIS A 139 5.23 13.04 7.91
CA HIS A 139 5.95 12.92 6.64
C HIS A 139 7.25 12.15 6.87
N ILE A 140 7.57 11.20 5.99
CA ILE A 140 8.77 10.33 6.09
C ILE A 140 9.63 10.33 4.84
N GLY A 141 9.37 11.23 3.90
CA GLY A 141 10.11 11.34 2.64
C GLY A 141 11.14 12.47 2.64
N LYS A 142 11.89 12.60 1.55
CA LYS A 142 12.75 13.76 1.29
C LYS A 142 12.08 14.79 0.38
N GLU A 143 11.14 14.33 -0.43
CA GLU A 143 10.39 15.17 -1.34
C GLU A 143 9.04 15.58 -0.73
N PRO A 144 8.51 16.76 -1.09
CA PRO A 144 7.18 17.15 -0.66
C PRO A 144 6.08 16.24 -1.22
N ILE A 145 4.99 16.10 -0.48
CA ILE A 145 3.79 15.38 -0.90
C ILE A 145 2.57 16.28 -0.77
N ASP A 146 1.80 16.42 -1.85
CA ASP A 146 0.59 17.22 -1.84
C ASP A 146 -0.56 16.47 -1.20
N VAL A 147 -1.27 17.17 -0.32
CA VAL A 147 -2.43 16.65 0.39
C VAL A 147 -3.61 17.60 0.31
N ARG A 148 -4.80 17.04 0.51
CA ARG A 148 -6.00 17.78 0.83
C ARG A 148 -6.82 17.03 1.87
N GLY A 149 -7.00 17.66 3.02
CA GLY A 149 -7.93 17.25 4.04
C GLY A 149 -9.36 17.35 3.52
N ASP A 150 -10.14 16.30 3.78
CA ASP A 150 -11.59 16.48 3.91
C ASP A 150 -11.86 17.24 5.24
N SER A 151 -13.08 17.70 5.49
CA SER A 151 -13.39 18.48 6.70
C SER A 151 -13.05 17.75 8.01
N GLU A 152 -13.03 16.42 7.99
CA GLU A 152 -12.80 15.59 9.16
C GLU A 152 -11.99 14.34 8.79
N LEU A 153 -10.91 14.07 9.53
CA LEU A 153 -10.21 12.80 9.53
C LEU A 153 -10.77 11.91 10.65
N ARG A 154 -11.19 10.69 10.31
CA ARG A 154 -11.66 9.72 11.32
C ARG A 154 -10.52 8.82 11.74
N VAL A 155 -10.42 8.58 13.03
CA VAL A 155 -9.47 7.66 13.63
C VAL A 155 -10.26 6.58 14.35
N GLU A 156 -10.13 5.35 13.90
CA GLU A 156 -10.82 4.20 14.46
C GLU A 156 -9.80 3.21 15.00
N ALA A 157 -9.91 2.87 16.28
CA ALA A 157 -9.10 1.86 16.90
C ALA A 157 -9.98 0.69 17.38
N LEU A 158 -9.57 -0.53 17.05
CA LEU A 158 -10.34 -1.75 17.22
C LEU A 158 -9.47 -2.82 17.87
N ILE A 159 -10.00 -3.48 18.91
CA ILE A 159 -9.40 -4.70 19.44
C ILE A 159 -10.16 -5.88 18.89
N TYR A 160 -9.40 -6.84 18.39
CA TYR A 160 -9.90 -8.12 17.93
C TYR A 160 -9.45 -9.23 18.86
N ASP A 161 -10.27 -10.28 18.95
CA ASP A 161 -9.80 -11.57 19.44
C ASP A 161 -9.13 -12.41 18.33
N LYS A 162 -8.71 -13.62 18.69
CA LYS A 162 -8.06 -14.57 17.78
C LYS A 162 -8.94 -15.04 16.62
N ASP A 163 -10.26 -14.87 16.74
CA ASP A 163 -11.26 -15.30 15.76
C ASP A 163 -11.78 -14.09 14.95
N TYR A 164 -11.06 -12.96 15.01
CA TYR A 164 -11.39 -11.70 14.33
C TYR A 164 -12.71 -11.07 14.80
N ALA A 165 -13.19 -11.41 15.99
CA ALA A 165 -14.33 -10.71 16.58
C ALA A 165 -13.88 -9.39 17.22
N VAL A 166 -14.57 -8.29 16.89
CA VAL A 166 -14.33 -6.99 17.53
C VAL A 166 -14.78 -7.05 18.98
N LEU A 167 -13.84 -6.87 19.90
CA LEU A 167 -14.09 -6.82 21.34
C LEU A 167 -14.34 -5.39 21.83
N GLU A 168 -13.57 -4.44 21.32
CA GLU A 168 -13.66 -3.02 21.69
C GLU A 168 -13.46 -2.14 20.46
N ARG A 169 -14.07 -0.95 20.51
CA ARG A 169 -14.00 0.05 19.45
C ARG A 169 -13.96 1.45 20.04
N GLU A 170 -12.97 2.23 19.63
CA GLU A 170 -12.86 3.65 19.96
C GLU A 170 -12.79 4.45 18.65
N LEU A 171 -13.60 5.51 18.55
CA LEU A 171 -13.68 6.36 17.36
C LEU A 171 -13.46 7.81 17.75
N HIS A 172 -12.52 8.46 17.07
CA HIS A 172 -12.20 9.87 17.20
C HIS A 172 -12.31 10.56 15.85
N THR A 173 -12.54 11.87 15.90
CA THR A 173 -12.54 12.71 14.71
C THR A 173 -11.58 13.87 14.95
N VAL A 174 -10.74 14.13 13.97
CA VAL A 174 -9.71 15.16 13.99
C VAL A 174 -10.07 16.17 12.92
N ASP A 175 -10.06 17.44 13.30
CA ASP A 175 -10.23 18.53 12.33
C ASP A 175 -9.03 18.54 11.39
N ALA A 176 -9.30 18.33 10.11
CA ALA A 176 -8.31 18.39 9.04
C ALA A 176 -8.55 19.60 8.13
N ALA A 177 -9.44 20.51 8.52
CA ALA A 177 -9.68 21.76 7.82
C ALA A 177 -8.40 22.59 7.80
N GLY A 178 -7.93 22.89 6.59
CA GLY A 178 -6.68 23.65 6.37
C GLY A 178 -5.46 22.80 6.07
N LEU A 179 -5.59 21.46 6.08
CA LEU A 179 -4.57 20.57 5.55
C LEU A 179 -4.64 20.55 4.02
N ASP A 180 -4.22 21.62 3.35
CA ASP A 180 -4.19 21.73 1.89
C ASP A 180 -2.83 22.23 1.42
N GLY A 181 -2.22 21.51 0.49
CA GLY A 181 -0.92 21.84 -0.10
C GLY A 181 0.17 20.82 0.22
N ALA A 182 1.43 21.25 0.03
CA ALA A 182 2.60 20.38 0.11
C ALA A 182 3.08 20.20 1.54
N LEU A 183 3.10 18.94 2.01
CA LEU A 183 3.75 18.54 3.26
C LEU A 183 5.22 18.21 2.99
N SER A 184 6.11 18.63 3.88
CA SER A 184 7.56 18.42 3.74
C SER A 184 8.15 17.78 5.00
N ASP A 185 9.45 17.49 4.96
CA ASP A 185 10.19 16.93 6.09
C ASP A 185 9.94 17.72 7.39
N GLY A 186 9.78 16.97 8.50
CA GLY A 186 9.42 17.50 9.81
C GLY A 186 7.94 17.81 10.02
N TRP A 187 7.07 17.63 9.01
CA TRP A 187 5.63 17.75 9.20
C TRP A 187 5.05 16.57 10.01
N GLU A 188 4.20 16.91 10.99
CA GLU A 188 3.45 15.95 11.80
C GLU A 188 2.05 16.48 12.13
N LEU A 189 1.08 15.57 12.27
CA LEU A 189 -0.26 15.82 12.77
C LEU A 189 -0.60 14.81 13.86
N GLU A 190 -0.76 15.29 15.09
CA GLU A 190 -1.32 14.48 16.17
C GLU A 190 -2.77 14.15 15.86
N LEU A 191 -3.09 12.85 15.82
CA LEU A 191 -4.45 12.38 15.60
C LEU A 191 -5.16 12.12 16.93
N VAL A 192 -4.51 11.39 17.83
CA VAL A 192 -5.02 11.10 19.17
C VAL A 192 -3.86 11.06 20.17
N ALA A 193 -3.99 11.80 21.27
CA ALA A 193 -2.97 11.89 22.31
C ALA A 193 -3.03 10.77 23.38
N GLY A 194 -4.10 9.95 23.37
CA GLY A 194 -4.28 8.84 24.29
C GLY A 194 -5.60 8.10 24.08
N LEU A 195 -5.55 6.93 23.45
CA LEU A 195 -6.66 5.96 23.43
C LEU A 195 -6.60 5.10 24.69
N SER A 196 -7.77 4.82 25.28
CA SER A 196 -7.90 4.07 26.53
C SER A 196 -8.32 2.62 26.28
N LEU A 197 -7.85 2.05 25.18
CA LEU A 197 -8.11 0.67 24.80
C LEU A 197 -7.32 -0.31 25.68
N PRO A 198 -7.92 -1.44 26.10
CA PRO A 198 -7.19 -2.49 26.80
C PRO A 198 -6.16 -3.17 25.89
N THR A 199 -5.26 -3.97 26.47
CA THR A 199 -4.37 -4.83 25.68
C THR A 199 -5.19 -5.93 24.99
N PRO A 200 -4.91 -6.26 23.72
CA PRO A 200 -5.55 -7.40 23.06
C PRO A 200 -5.39 -8.69 23.88
N PRO A 201 -6.41 -9.57 23.91
CA PRO A 201 -6.27 -10.88 24.53
C PRO A 201 -5.23 -11.71 23.77
N ARG A 202 -4.76 -12.80 24.38
CA ARG A 202 -3.76 -13.68 23.75
C ARG A 202 -4.24 -14.18 22.38
N GLY A 203 -3.46 -13.88 21.34
CA GLY A 203 -3.76 -14.24 19.96
C GLY A 203 -4.77 -13.32 19.26
N GLY A 204 -5.29 -12.31 19.97
CA GLY A 204 -5.96 -11.17 19.38
C GLY A 204 -4.97 -10.12 18.89
N PHE A 205 -5.48 -9.03 18.34
CA PHE A 205 -4.66 -7.96 17.77
C PHE A 205 -5.38 -6.61 17.89
N LEU A 206 -4.62 -5.52 17.80
CA LEU A 206 -5.10 -4.15 17.76
C LEU A 206 -4.93 -3.61 16.34
N SER A 207 -5.96 -2.96 15.81
CA SER A 207 -5.90 -2.19 14.58
C SER A 207 -6.21 -0.72 14.86
N VAL A 208 -5.47 0.19 14.23
CA VAL A 208 -5.75 1.63 14.20
C VAL A 208 -5.82 2.06 12.74
N ASN A 209 -6.94 2.65 12.34
CA ASN A 209 -7.16 3.17 11.00
C ASN A 209 -7.39 4.69 11.08
N ALA A 210 -6.81 5.43 10.14
CA ALA A 210 -7.01 6.87 10.01
C ALA A 210 -7.34 7.25 8.57
N GLY A 211 -8.35 8.08 8.37
CA GLY A 211 -8.72 8.56 7.03
C GLY A 211 -10.21 8.93 6.88
N PRO A 212 -10.63 9.25 5.65
CA PRO A 212 -9.78 9.40 4.47
C PRO A 212 -9.01 10.73 4.46
N LEU A 213 -7.79 10.70 3.93
CA LEU A 213 -7.08 11.89 3.45
C LEU A 213 -7.03 11.86 1.93
N ARG A 214 -6.88 12.99 1.22
CA ARG A 214 -6.49 12.95 -0.19
C ARG A 214 -5.01 13.24 -0.36
N VAL A 215 -4.30 12.41 -1.11
CA VAL A 215 -2.84 12.45 -1.23
C VAL A 215 -2.44 12.25 -2.70
N ASP A 216 -1.48 13.02 -3.19
CA ASP A 216 -0.80 12.72 -4.46
C ASP A 216 0.23 11.60 -4.26
N SER A 217 -0.28 10.37 -4.11
CA SER A 217 0.56 9.20 -3.83
C SER A 217 1.43 8.78 -5.01
N ILE A 218 1.17 9.27 -6.22
CA ILE A 218 1.92 8.88 -7.44
C ILE A 218 2.89 9.98 -7.86
N GLY A 219 2.61 11.25 -7.57
CA GLY A 219 3.37 12.40 -8.05
C GLY A 219 2.88 12.94 -9.40
N ASP A 220 1.63 12.64 -9.77
CA ASP A 220 1.02 13.08 -11.04
C ASP A 220 0.07 14.27 -10.86
N GLY A 221 0.02 14.86 -9.66
CA GLY A 221 -0.87 15.95 -9.27
C GLY A 221 -2.32 15.51 -9.01
N VAL A 222 -2.62 14.21 -9.08
CA VAL A 222 -3.98 13.69 -8.81
C VAL A 222 -4.07 13.24 -7.35
N LEU A 223 -4.85 13.98 -6.58
CA LEU A 223 -5.12 13.65 -5.18
C LEU A 223 -6.10 12.47 -5.08
N ARG A 224 -5.59 11.34 -4.58
CA ARG A 224 -6.34 10.08 -4.40
C ARG A 224 -6.76 9.92 -2.96
N ARG A 225 -7.91 9.27 -2.74
CA ARG A 225 -8.32 8.89 -1.38
C ARG A 225 -7.29 7.94 -0.79
N ALA A 226 -6.84 8.25 0.41
CA ALA A 226 -5.87 7.51 1.15
C ALA A 226 -6.41 7.10 2.52
N GLU A 227 -6.11 5.87 2.92
CA GLU A 227 -6.47 5.32 4.21
C GLU A 227 -5.22 4.73 4.88
N PHE A 228 -4.97 5.18 6.10
CA PHE A 228 -3.84 4.72 6.87
C PHE A 228 -4.29 3.61 7.81
N SER A 229 -3.53 2.52 7.86
CA SER A 229 -3.87 1.37 8.70
C SER A 229 -2.63 0.82 9.38
N TRP A 230 -2.68 0.68 10.69
CA TRP A 230 -1.64 0.09 11.51
C TRP A 230 -2.23 -1.09 12.30
N VAL A 231 -1.47 -2.17 12.43
CA VAL A 231 -1.89 -3.39 13.15
C VAL A 231 -0.73 -3.91 13.99
N THR A 232 -1.02 -4.35 15.22
CA THR A 232 -0.09 -5.12 16.06
C THR A 232 -0.81 -6.32 16.66
N GLU A 233 -0.10 -7.45 16.74
CA GLU A 233 -0.48 -8.61 17.57
C GLU A 233 -0.11 -8.39 19.04
#